data_AF-A0A559L8W4-F1
#
_entry.id   AF-A0A559L8W4-F1
#
_cell.length_a   1.000
_cell.length_b   1.000
_cell.length_c   1.000
_cell.angle_alpha   90.00
_cell.angle_beta   90.00
_cell.angle_gamma   90.00
#
_symmetry.space_group_name_H-M   'P 1'
#
loop_
_entity.id
_entity.type
_entity.pdbx_description
1 polymer ?
#
loop_
_entity_poly.entity_id
_entity_poly.type
_entity_poly.pdbx_seq_one_letter_code
_entity_poly.pdbx_strand_id
1 'polypeptide(L)'
;MTSEFNNQPRHPKQEELDMAGVKHTNFRLSDIRRRKKLNFTEFKGFIRLIKQRRDIQRINCSITAKPEIGITFAEFLVFLRDMQGEDLNSNLSMWEKQFAYLSRRYRPDAVETSDTADDMLFMSEAAFVRYLTSKTNSAIIPEPQNYTFDRPMDEYIISSSHNTYLLGRQVAGQSSVKGYISALIRGYRCVENDCWDGNSGQPEVNHGHSLTTSISFREVIATINNDSDVRPQQDAFELKQDDEETDIMVPVINPIAPDYSQDRPSSATDS
;
A
#
# COMPACT_ATOMS: atom_id res chain seq x y z
N MET A 1 43.10 5.50 7.96
CA MET A 1 42.22 6.67 7.93
C MET A 1 40.98 6.30 7.15
N THR A 2 39.95 5.85 7.85
CA THR A 2 38.62 5.56 7.30
C THR A 2 37.62 6.15 8.28
N SER A 3 37.02 7.26 7.87
CA SER A 3 35.98 7.97 8.61
C SER A 3 34.71 7.12 8.58
N GLU A 4 34.37 6.49 9.70
CA GLU A 4 33.08 5.85 9.91
C GLU A 4 31.98 6.93 9.91
N PHE A 5 31.16 6.91 8.86
CA PHE A 5 29.92 7.68 8.80
C PHE A 5 28.95 7.10 9.83
N ASN A 6 28.77 7.85 10.92
CA ASN A 6 27.84 7.57 12.00
C ASN A 6 26.40 7.64 11.46
N ASN A 7 25.86 6.49 11.06
CA ASN A 7 24.49 6.34 10.55
C ASN A 7 23.61 5.68 11.63
N GLN A 8 23.58 6.26 12.83
CA GLN A 8 22.61 5.85 13.86
C GLN A 8 21.23 6.45 13.54
N PRO A 9 20.15 5.65 13.53
CA PRO A 9 18.79 6.19 13.43
C PRO A 9 18.50 7.08 14.65
N ARG A 10 18.09 8.32 14.39
CA ARG A 10 17.79 9.30 15.44
C ARG A 10 16.60 8.81 16.29
N HIS A 11 16.74 8.91 17.61
CA HIS A 11 15.75 8.44 18.58
C HIS A 11 14.46 9.31 18.52
N PRO A 12 13.24 8.73 18.57
CA PRO A 12 11.97 9.46 18.38
C PRO A 12 11.78 10.69 19.27
N LYS A 13 12.29 10.63 20.52
CA LYS A 13 12.26 11.75 21.47
C LYS A 13 13.02 13.00 21.00
N GLN A 14 14.08 12.83 20.22
CA GLN A 14 14.87 13.94 19.68
C GLN A 14 14.08 14.68 18.59
N GLU A 15 13.39 13.94 17.71
CA GLU A 15 12.52 14.51 16.68
C GLU A 15 11.28 15.20 17.27
N GLU A 16 10.72 14.65 18.34
CA GLU A 16 9.58 15.23 19.04
C GLU A 16 9.94 16.56 19.73
N LEU A 17 11.12 16.63 20.35
CA LEU A 17 11.68 17.85 20.94
C LEU A 17 12.04 18.90 19.88
N ASP A 18 12.65 18.50 18.77
CA ASP A 18 12.98 19.40 17.66
C ASP A 18 11.71 19.94 16.99
N MET A 19 10.69 19.09 16.81
CA MET A 19 9.40 19.50 16.24
C MET A 19 8.63 20.42 17.18
N ALA A 20 8.64 20.16 18.48
CA ALA A 20 8.07 21.06 19.49
C ALA A 20 8.80 22.41 19.50
N GLY A 21 10.13 22.41 19.39
CA GLY A 21 10.96 23.61 19.30
C GLY A 21 10.69 24.43 18.03
N VAL A 22 10.52 23.78 16.88
CA VAL A 22 10.17 24.43 15.61
C VAL A 22 8.76 25.03 15.67
N LYS A 23 7.78 24.29 16.20
CA LYS A 23 6.41 24.80 16.40
C LYS A 23 6.41 26.00 17.34
N HIS A 24 7.17 25.96 18.43
CA HIS A 24 7.27 27.08 19.36
C HIS A 24 7.92 28.32 18.72
N THR A 25 8.99 28.11 17.94
CA THR A 25 9.70 29.19 17.23
C THR A 25 8.80 29.83 16.17
N ASN A 26 8.14 29.04 15.34
CA ASN A 26 7.22 29.52 14.31
C ASN A 26 6.04 30.29 14.92
N PHE A 27 5.54 29.86 16.09
CA PHE A 27 4.48 30.55 16.81
C PHE A 27 4.94 31.94 17.25
N ARG A 28 6.15 32.05 17.80
CA ARG A 28 6.74 33.34 18.20
C ARG A 28 6.99 34.27 17.02
N LEU A 29 7.43 33.73 15.88
CA LEU A 29 7.60 34.52 14.64
C LEU A 29 6.27 35.04 14.09
N SER A 30 5.17 34.35 14.38
CA SER A 30 3.84 34.70 13.89
C SER A 30 3.02 35.55 14.87
N ASP A 31 3.31 35.51 16.17
CA ASP A 31 2.69 36.36 17.22
C ASP A 31 3.27 37.78 17.21
N ILE A 32 3.04 38.51 16.10
CA ILE A 32 3.56 39.87 15.88
C ILE A 32 3.09 40.81 17.00
N ARG A 33 1.85 40.65 17.46
CA ARG A 33 1.27 41.45 18.55
C ARG A 33 1.75 41.05 19.95
N ARG A 34 2.53 39.96 20.09
CA ARG A 34 3.07 39.44 21.36
C ARG A 34 1.99 39.18 22.41
N ARG A 35 0.82 38.66 22.00
CA ARG A 35 -0.33 38.40 22.87
C ARG A 35 -0.37 36.97 23.39
N LYS A 36 0.61 36.13 23.05
CA LYS A 36 0.61 34.68 23.28
C LYS A 36 -0.61 33.99 22.65
N LYS A 37 -1.23 34.63 21.65
CA LYS A 37 -2.41 34.17 20.91
C LYS A 37 -2.37 34.76 19.49
N LEU A 38 -2.59 33.92 18.49
CA LEU A 38 -2.61 34.34 17.09
C LEU A 38 -4.03 34.77 16.68
N ASN A 39 -4.17 35.94 16.07
CA ASN A 39 -5.37 36.27 15.31
C ASN A 39 -5.37 35.51 13.96
N PHE A 40 -6.41 35.66 13.15
CA PHE A 40 -6.53 34.93 11.88
C PHE A 40 -5.35 35.17 10.92
N THR A 41 -4.87 36.41 10.80
CA THR A 41 -3.74 36.76 9.92
C THR A 41 -2.43 36.15 10.41
N GLU A 42 -2.16 36.27 11.70
CA GLU A 42 -1.00 35.68 12.38
C GLU A 42 -1.04 34.14 12.29
N PHE A 43 -2.23 33.54 12.45
CA PHE A 43 -2.44 32.10 12.31
C PHE A 43 -2.19 31.61 10.89
N LYS A 44 -2.66 32.34 9.86
CA LYS A 44 -2.31 32.04 8.47
C LYS A 44 -0.80 32.06 8.24
N GLY A 45 -0.10 33.05 8.79
CA GLY A 45 1.37 33.12 8.74
C GLY A 45 2.04 31.93 9.43
N PHE A 46 1.56 31.55 10.61
CA PHE A 46 2.04 30.40 11.37
C PHE A 46 1.86 29.08 10.61
N ILE A 47 0.69 28.85 10.04
CA ILE A 47 0.41 27.67 9.22
C ILE A 47 1.29 27.67 7.97
N ARG A 48 1.54 28.82 7.34
CA ARG A 48 2.48 28.92 6.21
C ARG A 48 3.88 28.48 6.61
N LEU A 49 4.39 28.90 7.77
CA LEU A 49 5.70 28.49 8.29
C LEU A 49 5.77 27.00 8.61
N ILE A 50 4.71 26.42 9.20
CA ILE A 50 4.66 24.97 9.47
C ILE A 50 4.62 24.15 8.18
N LYS A 51 3.90 24.63 7.16
CA LYS A 51 3.73 23.92 5.89
C LYS A 51 4.91 24.09 4.93
N GLN A 52 5.96 24.84 5.30
CA GLN A 52 7.13 24.99 4.43
C GLN A 52 7.82 23.64 4.20
N ARG A 53 7.95 23.28 2.92
CA ARG A 53 8.66 22.08 2.47
C ARG A 53 9.99 22.47 1.85
N ARG A 54 10.99 22.72 2.71
CA ARG A 54 12.34 23.15 2.30
C ARG A 54 13.03 22.15 1.37
N ASP A 55 12.71 20.87 1.53
CA ASP A 55 13.10 19.79 0.62
C ASP A 55 12.54 20.00 -0.79
N ILE A 56 11.24 20.30 -0.92
CA ILE A 56 10.60 20.56 -2.22
C ILE A 56 11.06 21.90 -2.81
N GLN A 57 11.27 22.92 -1.98
CA GLN A 57 11.82 24.21 -2.43
C GLN A 57 13.20 24.06 -3.06
N ARG A 58 14.06 23.19 -2.51
CA ARG A 58 15.37 22.90 -3.11
C ARG A 58 15.23 22.28 -4.49
N ILE A 59 14.29 21.33 -4.66
CA ILE A 59 14.02 20.72 -5.95
C ILE A 59 13.51 21.80 -6.93
N ASN A 60 12.53 22.61 -6.52
CA ASN A 60 12.00 23.71 -7.33
C ASN A 60 13.10 24.67 -7.78
N CYS A 61 13.98 25.10 -6.87
CA CYS A 61 15.12 25.96 -7.21
C CYS A 61 16.16 25.29 -8.12
N SER A 62 16.26 23.96 -8.13
CA SER A 62 17.20 23.25 -8.99
C SER A 62 16.69 23.07 -10.42
N ILE A 63 15.37 23.13 -10.64
CA ILE A 63 14.75 22.91 -11.95
C ILE A 63 14.16 24.15 -12.60
N THR A 64 14.00 25.24 -11.83
CA THR A 64 13.31 26.45 -12.27
C THR A 64 14.23 27.65 -12.27
N ALA A 65 14.27 28.38 -13.38
CA ALA A 65 15.07 29.60 -13.51
C ALA A 65 14.53 30.76 -12.64
N LYS A 66 13.21 30.82 -12.43
CA LYS A 66 12.51 31.81 -11.59
C LYS A 66 11.56 31.13 -10.59
N PRO A 67 12.10 30.55 -9.50
CA PRO A 67 11.31 29.75 -8.54
C PRO A 67 10.15 30.51 -7.89
N GLU A 68 10.24 31.84 -7.82
CA GLU A 68 9.22 32.75 -7.29
C GLU A 68 7.97 32.88 -8.19
N ILE A 69 8.12 32.61 -9.50
CA ILE A 69 7.01 32.62 -10.46
C ILE A 69 6.38 31.23 -10.54
N GLY A 70 7.21 30.19 -10.62
CA GLY A 70 6.78 28.80 -10.73
C GLY A 70 7.42 28.10 -11.92
N ILE A 71 7.14 26.81 -12.05
CA ILE A 71 7.77 25.92 -13.03
C ILE A 71 7.04 26.07 -14.37
N THR A 72 7.78 26.31 -15.45
CA THR A 72 7.24 26.27 -16.82
C THR A 72 7.02 24.83 -17.28
N PHE A 73 6.22 24.64 -18.33
CA PHE A 73 6.04 23.29 -18.89
C PHE A 73 7.36 22.69 -19.40
N ALA A 74 8.23 23.49 -20.02
CA ALA A 74 9.53 23.04 -20.49
C ALA A 74 10.44 22.56 -19.35
N GLU A 75 10.52 23.33 -18.25
CA GLU A 75 11.27 22.94 -17.05
C GLU A 75 10.68 21.70 -16.39
N PHE A 76 9.35 21.57 -16.38
CA PHE A 76 8.67 20.38 -15.87
C PHE A 76 9.01 19.13 -16.70
N LEU A 77 9.06 19.23 -18.04
CA LEU A 77 9.50 18.12 -18.90
C LEU A 77 10.95 17.72 -18.63
N VAL A 78 11.85 18.70 -18.41
CA VAL A 78 13.24 18.43 -18.02
C VAL A 78 13.30 17.68 -16.69
N PHE A 79 12.51 18.10 -15.70
CA PHE A 79 12.39 17.40 -14.41
C PHE A 79 11.90 15.95 -14.59
N LEU A 80 10.86 15.73 -15.39
CA LEU A 80 10.31 14.40 -15.65
C LEU A 80 11.37 13.48 -16.28
N ARG A 81 12.09 13.96 -17.29
CA ARG A 81 13.12 13.18 -17.99
C ARG A 81 14.35 12.92 -17.11
N ASP A 82 14.93 13.98 -16.55
CA ASP A 82 16.27 13.93 -15.94
C ASP A 82 16.24 13.49 -14.48
N MET A 83 15.13 13.71 -13.77
CA MET A 83 14.99 13.34 -12.36
C MET A 83 14.01 12.19 -12.11
N GLN A 84 12.88 12.14 -12.83
CA GLN A 84 11.91 11.04 -12.65
C GLN A 84 12.16 9.86 -13.61
N GLY A 85 12.96 10.04 -14.66
CA GLY A 85 13.26 8.99 -15.63
C GLY A 85 12.07 8.62 -16.53
N GLU A 86 11.11 9.54 -16.69
CA GLU A 86 9.89 9.30 -17.46
C GLU A 86 10.12 9.34 -18.97
N ASP A 87 9.44 8.45 -19.72
CA ASP A 87 9.42 8.52 -21.18
C ASP A 87 8.41 9.57 -21.66
N LEU A 88 8.94 10.70 -22.14
CA LEU A 88 8.15 11.81 -22.65
C LEU A 88 7.57 11.54 -24.03
N ASN A 89 8.19 10.71 -24.87
CA ASN A 89 7.79 10.55 -26.26
C ASN A 89 6.44 9.84 -26.37
N SER A 90 6.25 8.81 -25.55
CA SER A 90 5.01 8.03 -25.53
C SER A 90 3.86 8.76 -24.82
N ASN A 91 4.17 9.73 -23.93
CA ASN A 91 3.21 10.25 -22.95
C ASN A 91 3.06 11.78 -22.94
N LEU A 92 3.61 12.50 -23.92
CA LEU A 92 3.64 13.98 -23.91
C LEU A 92 2.28 14.63 -23.68
N SER A 93 1.22 14.16 -24.38
CA SER A 93 -0.13 14.70 -24.23
C SER A 93 -0.72 14.48 -22.83
N MET A 94 -0.36 13.37 -22.18
CA MET A 94 -0.78 13.12 -20.79
C MET A 94 -0.10 14.13 -19.85
N TRP A 95 1.20 14.36 -20.01
CA TRP A 95 1.95 15.31 -19.19
C TRP A 95 1.51 16.75 -19.39
N GLU A 96 1.18 17.14 -20.62
CA GLU A 96 0.63 18.45 -20.94
C GLU A 96 -0.73 18.68 -20.23
N LYS A 97 -1.64 17.71 -20.32
CA LYS A 97 -2.94 17.75 -19.63
C LYS A 97 -2.78 17.82 -18.12
N GLN A 98 -1.89 17.01 -17.56
CA GLN A 98 -1.62 16.96 -16.13
C GLN A 98 -1.03 18.29 -15.64
N PHE A 99 -0.04 18.84 -16.36
CA PHE A 99 0.56 20.13 -16.05
C PHE A 99 -0.48 21.25 -16.09
N ALA A 100 -1.30 21.32 -17.15
CA ALA A 100 -2.33 22.34 -17.29
C ALA A 100 -3.41 22.22 -16.20
N TYR A 101 -3.84 21.00 -15.87
CA TYR A 101 -4.80 20.75 -14.80
C TYR A 101 -4.30 21.26 -13.45
N LEU A 102 -3.07 20.89 -13.07
CA LEU A 102 -2.49 21.29 -11.79
C LEU A 102 -2.21 22.79 -11.73
N SER A 103 -1.67 23.36 -12.81
CA SER A 103 -1.36 24.80 -12.89
C SER A 103 -2.62 25.65 -12.75
N ARG A 104 -3.73 25.26 -13.38
CA ARG A 104 -5.02 25.96 -13.26
C ARG A 104 -5.65 25.77 -11.89
N ARG A 105 -5.66 24.55 -11.36
CA ARG A 105 -6.36 24.24 -10.10
C ARG A 105 -5.70 24.84 -8.85
N TYR A 106 -4.39 25.05 -8.90
CA TYR A 106 -3.62 25.60 -7.78
C TYR A 106 -2.98 26.96 -8.13
N ARG A 107 -3.66 27.72 -9.01
CA ARG A 107 -3.31 29.11 -9.31
C ARG A 107 -3.50 29.96 -8.04
N PRO A 108 -2.54 30.81 -7.64
CA PRO A 108 -2.74 31.72 -6.53
C PRO A 108 -3.85 32.74 -6.82
N ASP A 109 -4.75 32.99 -5.85
CA ASP A 109 -5.87 33.94 -5.97
C ASP A 109 -5.45 35.39 -6.32
N ALA A 110 -4.17 35.72 -6.19
CA ALA A 110 -3.63 37.08 -6.36
C ALA A 110 -3.12 37.39 -7.79
N VAL A 111 -3.18 36.42 -8.72
CA VAL A 111 -2.74 36.63 -10.11
C VAL A 111 -3.98 36.81 -10.99
N GLU A 112 -4.56 38.01 -10.93
CA GLU A 112 -5.45 38.52 -12.00
C GLU A 112 -4.58 38.89 -13.20
N THR A 113 -4.22 37.92 -14.03
CA THR A 113 -3.73 38.24 -15.38
C THR A 113 -4.94 38.40 -16.29
N SER A 114 -4.87 39.44 -17.13
CA SER A 114 -5.85 39.73 -18.17
C SER A 114 -6.14 38.52 -19.03
N ASP A 115 -7.42 38.31 -19.39
CA ASP A 115 -7.94 37.32 -20.34
C ASP A 115 -7.37 37.53 -21.77
N THR A 116 -6.06 37.39 -21.96
CA THR A 116 -5.43 37.32 -23.27
C THR A 116 -5.01 35.88 -23.53
N ALA A 117 -5.30 35.39 -24.73
CA ALA A 117 -5.20 33.99 -25.15
C ALA A 117 -3.78 33.37 -25.17
N ASP A 118 -2.77 34.05 -24.60
CA ASP A 118 -1.36 33.66 -24.56
C ASP A 118 -0.79 33.71 -23.12
N ASP A 119 -1.62 33.39 -22.13
CA ASP A 119 -1.20 33.34 -20.72
C ASP A 119 -0.37 32.07 -20.50
N MET A 120 0.96 32.20 -20.52
CA MET A 120 1.86 31.08 -20.21
C MET A 120 1.51 30.49 -18.84
N LEU A 121 1.15 29.20 -18.83
CA LEU A 121 0.81 28.48 -17.60
C LEU A 121 2.08 28.16 -16.81
N PHE A 122 2.08 28.52 -15.53
CA PHE A 122 3.13 28.17 -14.57
C PHE A 122 2.56 27.26 -13.48
N MET A 123 3.33 26.24 -13.11
CA MET A 123 3.02 25.38 -11.98
C MET A 123 3.59 26.01 -10.70
N SER A 124 2.70 26.43 -9.80
CA SER A 124 3.09 26.97 -8.49
C SER A 124 3.75 25.90 -7.61
N GLU A 125 4.47 26.30 -6.56
CA GLU A 125 5.02 25.36 -5.56
C GLU A 125 3.92 24.44 -5.00
N ALA A 126 2.73 24.97 -4.75
CA ALA A 126 1.60 24.17 -4.27
C ALA A 126 1.12 23.14 -5.30
N ALA A 127 1.09 23.52 -6.59
CA ALA A 127 0.78 22.62 -7.69
C ALA A 127 1.84 21.52 -7.84
N PHE A 128 3.13 21.87 -7.70
CA PHE A 128 4.23 20.92 -7.77
C PHE A 128 4.24 19.93 -6.60
N VAL A 129 3.99 20.40 -5.37
CA VAL A 129 3.76 19.53 -4.21
C VAL A 129 2.62 18.54 -4.48
N ARG A 130 1.55 19.02 -5.12
CA ARG A 130 0.42 18.16 -5.49
C ARG A 130 0.82 17.12 -6.53
N TYR A 131 1.63 17.48 -7.51
CA TYR A 131 2.20 16.55 -8.47
C TYR A 131 3.02 15.47 -7.76
N LEU A 132 4.00 15.85 -6.94
CA LEU A 132 4.91 14.92 -6.25
C LEU A 132 4.18 13.92 -5.33
N THR A 133 2.99 14.29 -4.85
CA THR A 133 2.14 13.45 -3.97
C THR A 133 0.97 12.80 -4.70
N SER A 134 0.91 12.92 -6.03
CA SER A 134 -0.16 12.36 -6.85
C SER A 134 0.10 10.90 -7.22
N LYS A 135 -0.95 10.19 -7.64
CA LYS A 135 -0.83 8.83 -8.16
C LYS A 135 0.07 8.73 -9.39
N THR A 136 0.16 9.80 -10.19
CA THR A 136 1.02 9.85 -11.38
C THR A 136 2.51 9.98 -11.03
N ASN A 137 2.85 10.24 -9.77
CA ASN A 137 4.23 10.28 -9.26
C ASN A 137 4.40 9.28 -8.10
N SER A 138 3.70 8.15 -8.17
CA SER A 138 3.79 7.10 -7.17
C SER A 138 5.15 6.40 -7.27
N ALA A 139 5.86 6.28 -6.14
CA ALA A 139 7.07 5.46 -6.06
C ALA A 139 6.77 3.95 -6.21
N ILE A 140 5.51 3.56 -6.01
CA ILE A 140 5.05 2.19 -6.19
C ILE A 140 4.63 2.04 -7.65
N ILE A 141 5.32 1.14 -8.35
CA ILE A 141 4.96 0.70 -9.70
C ILE A 141 3.56 0.07 -9.61
N PRO A 142 2.57 0.55 -10.38
CA PRO A 142 1.25 -0.06 -10.39
C PRO A 142 1.34 -1.53 -10.78
N GLU A 143 0.59 -2.36 -10.07
CA GLU A 143 0.41 -3.76 -10.42
C GLU A 143 -0.24 -3.86 -11.81
N PRO A 144 0.21 -4.79 -12.68
CA PRO A 144 -0.50 -5.11 -13.91
C PRO A 144 -1.97 -5.40 -13.62
N GLN A 145 -2.87 -4.83 -14.44
CA GLN A 145 -4.32 -5.09 -14.27
C GLN A 145 -4.69 -6.54 -14.56
N ASN A 146 -3.90 -7.21 -15.40
CA ASN A 146 -4.11 -8.58 -15.81
C ASN A 146 -2.79 -9.35 -15.68
N TYR A 147 -2.88 -10.51 -15.06
CA TYR A 147 -1.81 -11.51 -15.03
C TYR A 147 -2.20 -12.66 -15.95
N THR A 148 -1.23 -13.17 -16.71
CA THR A 148 -1.39 -14.41 -17.47
C THR A 148 -0.77 -15.55 -16.65
N PHE A 149 -1.59 -16.54 -16.31
CA PHE A 149 -1.20 -17.73 -15.56
C PHE A 149 -1.15 -18.95 -16.49
N ASP A 150 -0.30 -18.92 -17.51
CA ASP A 150 -0.20 -19.92 -18.58
C ASP A 150 1.03 -20.85 -18.47
N ARG A 151 1.80 -20.73 -17.39
CA ARG A 151 2.99 -21.55 -17.13
C ARG A 151 2.70 -22.65 -16.10
N PRO A 152 3.59 -23.64 -15.96
CA PRO A 152 3.53 -24.61 -14.85
C PRO A 152 3.57 -23.93 -13.47
N MET A 153 2.92 -24.55 -12.47
CA MET A 153 2.75 -23.98 -11.12
C MET A 153 4.09 -23.74 -10.39
N ASP A 154 5.10 -24.56 -10.68
CA ASP A 154 6.46 -24.48 -10.14
C ASP A 154 7.28 -23.30 -10.68
N GLU A 155 6.78 -22.59 -11.70
CA GLU A 155 7.34 -21.32 -12.16
C GLU A 155 6.77 -20.09 -11.43
N TYR A 156 5.82 -20.26 -10.50
CA TYR A 156 5.20 -19.16 -9.74
C TYR A 156 5.61 -19.13 -8.27
N ILE A 157 5.74 -17.92 -7.73
CA ILE A 157 5.85 -17.72 -6.28
C ILE A 157 4.44 -17.66 -5.70
N ILE A 158 4.12 -18.60 -4.82
CA ILE A 158 2.79 -18.75 -4.22
C ILE A 158 2.81 -18.20 -2.80
N SER A 159 2.00 -17.17 -2.54
CA SER A 159 1.80 -16.65 -1.19
C SER A 159 1.15 -17.72 -0.31
N SER A 160 1.87 -18.17 0.71
CA SER A 160 1.53 -19.37 1.50
C SER A 160 1.53 -19.06 3.00
N SER A 161 0.54 -19.55 3.72
CA SER A 161 0.35 -19.36 5.16
C SER A 161 0.52 -20.67 5.90
N HIS A 162 1.41 -20.68 6.87
CA HIS A 162 1.73 -21.83 7.72
C HIS A 162 0.95 -21.77 9.04
N ASN A 163 0.41 -22.91 9.49
CA ASN A 163 -0.49 -23.05 10.64
C ASN A 163 -1.55 -21.95 10.69
N THR A 164 -2.28 -21.78 9.58
CA THR A 164 -3.15 -20.61 9.33
C THR A 164 -4.22 -20.41 10.40
N TYR A 165 -4.64 -21.48 11.06
CA TYR A 165 -5.59 -21.45 12.15
C TYR A 165 -5.04 -20.75 13.42
N LEU A 166 -3.73 -20.65 13.63
CA LEU A 166 -3.14 -20.07 14.84
C LEU A 166 -3.09 -18.54 14.80
N LEU A 167 -3.70 -17.90 15.81
CA LEU A 167 -3.61 -16.44 15.99
C LEU A 167 -2.38 -15.98 16.79
N GLY A 168 -1.55 -16.91 17.26
CA GLY A 168 -0.47 -16.60 18.20
C GLY A 168 0.55 -17.71 18.36
N ARG A 169 0.81 -18.14 19.60
CA ARG A 169 1.89 -19.07 19.93
C ARG A 169 1.62 -20.48 19.40
N GLN A 170 2.67 -21.18 19.00
CA GLN A 170 2.60 -22.57 18.52
C GLN A 170 2.17 -23.58 19.60
N VAL A 171 2.48 -23.36 20.88
CA VAL A 171 2.29 -24.39 21.93
C VAL A 171 1.05 -24.21 22.80
N ALA A 172 0.61 -22.96 23.05
CA ALA A 172 -0.54 -22.63 23.89
C ALA A 172 -1.30 -21.42 23.33
N GLY A 173 -1.39 -21.38 22.00
CA GLY A 173 -2.09 -20.34 21.27
C GLY A 173 -3.57 -20.67 21.04
N GLN A 174 -4.27 -19.69 20.50
CA GLN A 174 -5.67 -19.85 20.11
C GLN A 174 -5.75 -20.17 18.62
N SER A 175 -6.47 -21.24 18.30
CA SER A 175 -6.90 -21.56 16.94
C SER A 175 -8.22 -20.84 16.63
N SER A 176 -8.35 -20.27 15.43
CA SER A 176 -9.54 -19.53 15.02
C SER A 176 -9.70 -19.48 13.50
N VAL A 177 -10.95 -19.57 13.04
CA VAL A 177 -11.33 -19.31 11.64
C VAL A 177 -10.91 -17.91 11.14
N LYS A 178 -10.72 -16.96 12.05
CA LYS A 178 -10.23 -15.61 11.72
C LYS A 178 -8.85 -15.60 11.08
N GLY A 179 -8.01 -16.61 11.35
CA GLY A 179 -6.72 -16.77 10.71
C GLY A 179 -6.87 -16.95 9.20
N TYR A 180 -7.77 -17.85 8.79
CA TYR A 180 -8.12 -18.08 7.38
C TYR A 180 -8.71 -16.83 6.72
N ILE A 181 -9.70 -16.19 7.35
CA ILE A 181 -10.29 -14.93 6.85
C ILE A 181 -9.19 -13.89 6.61
N SER A 182 -8.28 -13.71 7.58
CA SER A 182 -7.21 -12.73 7.44
C SER A 182 -6.21 -13.09 6.34
N ALA A 183 -5.88 -14.37 6.16
CA ALA A 183 -5.00 -14.84 5.10
C ALA A 183 -5.63 -14.60 3.72
N LEU A 184 -6.90 -14.98 3.53
CA LEU A 184 -7.62 -14.78 2.28
C LEU A 184 -7.80 -13.28 1.95
N ILE A 185 -8.07 -12.43 2.95
CA ILE A 185 -8.11 -10.97 2.79
C ILE A 185 -6.80 -10.40 2.30
N ARG A 186 -5.67 -10.95 2.76
CA ARG A 186 -4.32 -10.53 2.37
C ARG A 186 -3.84 -11.16 1.06
N GLY A 187 -4.66 -12.00 0.42
CA GLY A 187 -4.36 -12.61 -0.87
C GLY A 187 -3.44 -13.83 -0.81
N TYR A 188 -3.38 -14.53 0.32
CA TYR A 188 -2.72 -15.82 0.39
C TYR A 188 -3.47 -16.85 -0.48
N ARG A 189 -2.70 -17.72 -1.14
CA ARG A 189 -3.17 -18.74 -2.10
C ARG A 189 -3.02 -20.16 -1.57
N CYS A 190 -2.11 -20.39 -0.63
CA CYS A 190 -2.02 -21.64 0.10
C CYS A 190 -2.25 -21.37 1.59
N VAL A 191 -3.09 -22.19 2.20
CA VAL A 191 -3.29 -22.19 3.65
C VAL A 191 -3.19 -23.60 4.18
N GLU A 192 -2.52 -23.71 5.32
CA GLU A 192 -2.36 -24.97 6.02
C GLU A 192 -3.52 -25.26 6.97
N ASN A 193 -3.86 -26.55 7.09
CA ASN A 193 -4.93 -27.05 7.92
C ASN A 193 -4.57 -28.41 8.53
N ASP A 194 -4.20 -28.38 9.80
CA ASP A 194 -3.80 -29.56 10.58
C ASP A 194 -5.05 -30.19 11.17
N CYS A 195 -5.56 -31.21 10.50
CA CYS A 195 -6.77 -31.92 10.91
C CYS A 195 -6.47 -33.08 11.84
N TRP A 196 -7.37 -33.26 12.81
CA TRP A 196 -7.33 -34.30 13.83
C TRP A 196 -8.72 -34.88 14.06
N ASP A 197 -8.76 -36.16 14.44
CA ASP A 197 -9.96 -36.80 14.97
C ASP A 197 -10.47 -36.07 16.23
N GLY A 198 -11.64 -35.43 16.12
CA GLY A 198 -12.28 -34.78 17.26
C GLY A 198 -13.04 -35.75 18.15
N ASN A 199 -13.16 -35.42 19.45
CA ASN A 199 -13.80 -36.26 20.47
C ASN A 199 -15.28 -36.60 20.19
N SER A 200 -15.93 -35.87 19.28
CA SER A 200 -17.32 -36.06 18.88
C SER A 200 -17.47 -36.91 17.60
N GLY A 201 -16.38 -37.48 17.09
CA GLY A 201 -16.37 -38.17 15.79
C GLY A 201 -16.52 -37.20 14.61
N GLN A 202 -16.17 -35.93 14.81
CA GLN A 202 -16.11 -34.91 13.77
C GLN A 202 -14.69 -34.33 13.73
N PRO A 203 -14.13 -34.06 12.54
CA PRO A 203 -12.78 -33.53 12.41
C PRO A 203 -12.64 -32.13 13.04
N GLU A 204 -11.52 -31.94 13.73
CA GLU A 204 -11.12 -30.69 14.36
C GLU A 204 -9.77 -30.21 13.79
N VAL A 205 -9.51 -28.91 13.89
CA VAL A 205 -8.27 -28.29 13.44
C VAL A 205 -7.53 -27.71 14.64
N ASN A 206 -6.29 -28.14 14.85
CA ASN A 206 -5.42 -27.69 15.93
C ASN A 206 -3.96 -28.04 15.64
N HIS A 207 -3.04 -27.50 16.44
CA HIS A 207 -1.65 -27.91 16.35
C HIS A 207 -1.44 -29.16 17.20
N GLY A 208 -1.16 -30.28 16.54
CA GLY A 208 -1.01 -31.60 17.16
C GLY A 208 -0.02 -31.62 18.32
N HIS A 209 -0.28 -32.49 19.30
CA HIS A 209 0.57 -32.68 20.48
C HIS A 209 0.91 -31.37 21.24
N SER A 210 0.07 -30.34 21.12
CA SER A 210 0.23 -29.06 21.79
C SER A 210 -0.95 -28.73 22.71
N LEU A 211 -0.91 -27.58 23.38
CA LEU A 211 -1.99 -27.05 24.22
C LEU A 211 -2.79 -25.94 23.50
N THR A 212 -2.78 -25.93 22.15
CA THR A 212 -3.62 -25.00 21.39
C THR A 212 -5.09 -25.39 21.48
N THR A 213 -5.99 -24.42 21.34
CA THR A 213 -7.43 -24.72 21.23
C THR A 213 -7.75 -25.39 19.89
N SER A 214 -8.86 -26.12 19.82
CA SER A 214 -9.38 -26.66 18.55
C SER A 214 -10.47 -25.79 17.95
N ILE A 215 -10.65 -25.86 16.63
CA ILE A 215 -11.80 -25.34 15.89
C ILE A 215 -12.41 -26.43 15.00
N SER A 216 -13.67 -26.28 14.60
CA SER A 216 -14.32 -27.26 13.74
C SER A 216 -13.79 -27.19 12.30
N PHE A 217 -13.38 -28.33 11.74
CA PHE A 217 -12.97 -28.42 10.33
C PHE A 217 -14.09 -28.00 9.37
N ARG A 218 -15.34 -28.38 9.67
CA ARG A 218 -16.52 -27.94 8.90
C ARG A 218 -16.63 -26.42 8.83
N GLU A 219 -16.37 -25.74 9.93
CA GLU A 219 -16.41 -24.27 9.99
C GLU A 219 -15.26 -23.64 9.18
N VAL A 220 -14.08 -24.25 9.20
CA VAL A 220 -12.92 -23.84 8.39
C VAL A 220 -13.24 -23.93 6.90
N ILE A 221 -13.72 -25.08 6.41
CA ILE A 221 -14.05 -25.25 4.99
C ILE A 221 -15.18 -24.31 4.55
N ALA A 222 -16.23 -24.14 5.37
CA ALA A 222 -17.29 -23.19 5.09
C ALA A 222 -16.79 -21.73 5.02
N THR A 223 -15.85 -21.36 5.89
CA THR A 223 -15.23 -20.03 5.90
C THR A 223 -14.42 -19.79 4.63
N ILE A 224 -13.59 -20.76 4.25
CA ILE A 224 -12.76 -20.70 3.03
C ILE A 224 -13.65 -20.56 1.79
N ASN A 225 -14.68 -21.40 1.67
CA ASN A 225 -15.57 -21.40 0.51
C ASN A 225 -16.37 -20.09 0.37
N ASN A 226 -16.83 -19.53 1.49
CA ASN A 226 -17.56 -18.26 1.48
C ASN A 226 -16.67 -17.06 1.11
N ASP A 227 -15.41 -17.04 1.57
CA ASP A 227 -14.49 -15.94 1.26
C ASP A 227 -13.89 -16.04 -0.16
N SER A 228 -13.77 -17.25 -0.73
CA SER A 228 -13.36 -17.43 -2.13
C SER A 228 -14.37 -16.87 -3.12
N ASP A 229 -15.68 -17.01 -2.85
CA ASP A 229 -16.75 -16.50 -3.71
C ASP A 229 -16.79 -14.96 -3.81
N VAL A 230 -16.29 -14.25 -2.79
CA VAL A 230 -16.23 -12.79 -2.78
C VAL A 230 -15.11 -12.26 -3.70
N ARG A 231 -14.14 -13.10 -4.09
CA ARG A 231 -13.02 -12.73 -4.98
C ARG A 231 -12.75 -13.82 -6.03
N PRO A 232 -13.54 -13.87 -7.11
CA PRO A 232 -13.50 -14.92 -8.16
C PRO A 232 -12.28 -14.88 -9.09
N GLN A 233 -11.18 -14.21 -8.72
CA GLN A 233 -9.90 -14.25 -9.45
C GLN A 233 -8.89 -15.18 -8.77
N GLN A 234 -9.36 -16.08 -7.89
CA GLN A 234 -8.55 -16.78 -6.90
C GLN A 234 -8.70 -18.31 -7.01
N ASP A 235 -8.80 -18.81 -8.24
CA ASP A 235 -9.20 -20.20 -8.54
C ASP A 235 -8.11 -21.26 -8.23
N ALA A 236 -6.91 -20.83 -7.81
CA ALA A 236 -5.86 -21.73 -7.34
C ALA A 236 -5.67 -21.56 -5.83
N PHE A 237 -6.31 -22.47 -5.08
CA PHE A 237 -6.16 -22.56 -3.64
C PHE A 237 -5.82 -23.99 -3.25
N GLU A 238 -4.69 -24.15 -2.55
CA GLU A 238 -4.19 -25.44 -2.11
C GLU A 238 -4.36 -25.55 -0.59
N LEU A 239 -5.13 -26.57 -0.17
CA LEU A 239 -5.22 -27.02 1.21
C LEU A 239 -4.11 -28.03 1.46
N LYS A 240 -3.12 -27.66 2.26
CA LYS A 240 -2.13 -28.63 2.75
C LYS A 240 -2.67 -29.30 4.02
N GLN A 241 -2.66 -30.63 4.01
CA GLN A 241 -3.17 -31.50 5.07
C GLN A 241 -2.09 -32.55 5.39
N ASP A 242 -2.02 -32.98 6.64
CA ASP A 242 -1.20 -34.14 7.03
C ASP A 242 -1.89 -35.44 6.57
N ASP A 243 -1.11 -36.36 6.00
CA ASP A 243 -1.57 -37.51 5.20
C ASP A 243 -2.40 -38.58 5.96
N GLU A 244 -2.45 -38.55 7.30
CA GLU A 244 -2.97 -39.67 8.09
C GLU A 244 -4.51 -39.71 8.23
N GLU A 245 -5.26 -38.66 7.85
CA GLU A 245 -6.70 -38.55 8.21
C GLU A 245 -7.66 -38.13 7.07
N THR A 246 -7.35 -38.43 5.81
CA THR A 246 -8.15 -37.98 4.65
C THR A 246 -9.60 -38.51 4.60
N ASP A 247 -9.88 -39.70 5.15
CA ASP A 247 -11.19 -40.37 5.04
C ASP A 247 -12.34 -39.65 5.78
N ILE A 248 -12.05 -38.95 6.88
CA ILE A 248 -13.08 -38.22 7.66
C ILE A 248 -13.39 -36.83 7.09
N MET A 249 -12.49 -36.30 6.25
CA MET A 249 -12.55 -34.94 5.72
C MET A 249 -13.38 -34.86 4.44
N VAL A 250 -13.26 -35.85 3.55
CA VAL A 250 -13.97 -35.90 2.26
C VAL A 250 -15.50 -35.74 2.44
N PRO A 251 -16.17 -36.42 3.40
CA PRO A 251 -17.60 -36.22 3.63
C PRO A 251 -17.99 -34.80 4.09
N VAL A 252 -17.04 -34.03 4.63
CA VAL A 252 -17.25 -32.64 5.05
C VAL A 252 -16.98 -31.67 3.89
N ILE A 253 -15.93 -31.89 3.10
CA ILE A 253 -15.55 -31.04 1.97
C ILE A 253 -16.60 -31.12 0.86
N ASN A 254 -16.97 -32.32 0.40
CA ASN A 254 -17.83 -32.52 -0.77
C ASN A 254 -19.15 -31.73 -0.74
N PRO A 255 -19.91 -31.68 0.37
CA PRO A 255 -21.17 -30.93 0.40
C PRO A 255 -20.98 -29.40 0.53
N ILE A 256 -19.80 -28.91 0.93
CA ILE A 256 -19.56 -27.49 1.20
C ILE A 256 -18.79 -26.83 0.06
N ALA A 257 -17.80 -27.53 -0.47
CA ALA A 257 -16.79 -27.01 -1.37
C ALA A 257 -16.39 -28.10 -2.40
N PRO A 258 -17.33 -28.55 -3.26
CA PRO A 258 -17.16 -29.72 -4.13
C PRO A 258 -16.01 -29.57 -5.14
N ASP A 259 -15.61 -28.35 -5.47
CA ASP A 259 -14.51 -28.07 -6.38
C ASP A 259 -13.13 -28.38 -5.75
N TYR A 260 -13.05 -28.41 -4.41
CA TYR A 260 -11.83 -28.78 -3.67
C TYR A 260 -11.73 -30.28 -3.37
N SER A 261 -12.74 -31.07 -3.74
CA SER A 261 -12.82 -32.50 -3.44
C SER A 261 -12.05 -33.40 -4.42
N GLN A 262 -11.60 -32.87 -5.56
CA GLN A 262 -11.22 -33.72 -6.69
C GLN A 262 -9.72 -33.73 -6.98
N ASP A 263 -9.13 -34.92 -6.81
CA ASP A 263 -8.04 -35.43 -7.65
C ASP A 263 -8.52 -35.51 -9.11
N ARG A 264 -8.73 -34.38 -9.78
CA ARG A 264 -8.78 -34.37 -11.24
C ARG A 264 -7.36 -34.19 -11.74
N PRO A 265 -6.73 -35.19 -12.38
CA PRO A 265 -5.67 -34.88 -13.32
C PRO A 265 -6.25 -33.88 -14.32
N SER A 266 -5.60 -32.73 -14.47
CA SER A 266 -5.97 -31.77 -15.50
C SER A 266 -6.04 -32.54 -16.82
N SER A 267 -7.20 -32.53 -17.47
CA SER A 267 -7.28 -32.98 -18.85
C SER A 267 -6.47 -32.00 -19.69
N ALA A 268 -5.16 -32.24 -19.78
CA ALA A 268 -4.33 -31.73 -20.85
C ALA A 268 -4.90 -32.35 -22.12
N THR A 269 -5.89 -31.67 -22.70
CA THR A 269 -6.22 -31.90 -24.10
C THR A 269 -5.02 -31.40 -24.88
N ASP A 270 -4.20 -32.35 -25.35
CA ASP A 270 -3.34 -32.16 -26.51
C ASP A 270 -4.18 -31.50 -27.62
N SER A 271 -3.81 -30.28 -28.01
CA SER A 271 -4.14 -29.70 -29.31
C SER A 271 -3.03 -28.79 -29.81
#